data_AF-A0A7J4S7G6-F1
#
_entry.id   AF-A0A7J4S7G6-F1
#
_cell.length_a   1.000
_cell.length_b   1.000
_cell.length_c   1.000
_cell.angle_alpha   90.00
_cell.angle_beta   90.00
_cell.angle_gamma   90.00
#
_symmetry.space_group_name_H-M   'P 1'
#
loop_
_entity.id
_entity.type
_entity.pdbx_description
1 polymer ?
#
loop_
_entity_poly.entity_id
_entity_poly.type
_entity_poly.pdbx_seq_one_letter_code
_entity_poly.pdbx_strand_id
1 'polypeptide(L)'
;MPVTEVASGLDTIGPFNRLSASQVNSFRACERLWFYEKVLKLKIKQIPVLYVGRAVENAICRTLKESPKLLLASASEHTLANIPLAEDGKPSRDDHQIWPASRIIPISDSQVPKTIEEIKQWAITRLSIHLKNSLEDANKDWARQERKSGDWSEVSFDYCMEMCINGLNLHLAEVERCLKTITEPVLEQWRSGARDYWPAPDGFGYKLTGRHPLSAHGEITVTEAWEIARPWFVEPESGQFSMNAVHPDYWFQGEYDLVYRWDGRIKIVDIK
;
A
#
# COMPACT_ATOMS: atom_id res chain seq x y z
N MET A 1 4.17 -8.50 13.48
CA MET A 1 3.43 -8.35 12.21
C MET A 1 3.25 -9.70 11.56
N PRO A 2 2.13 -9.92 10.84
CA PRO A 2 1.84 -11.20 10.19
C PRO A 2 2.60 -11.39 8.86
N VAL A 3 3.34 -10.38 8.40
CA VAL A 3 4.12 -10.46 7.16
C VAL A 3 5.56 -10.87 7.44
N THR A 4 6.05 -11.82 6.65
CA THR A 4 7.38 -12.41 6.81
C THR A 4 8.02 -12.56 5.44
N GLU A 5 9.31 -12.24 5.35
CA GLU A 5 10.06 -12.65 4.19
C GLU A 5 10.17 -14.17 4.16
N VAL A 6 9.97 -14.76 2.99
CA VAL A 6 10.18 -16.21 2.81
C VAL A 6 11.67 -16.47 2.90
N ALA A 7 12.08 -17.22 3.94
CA ALA A 7 13.43 -17.76 4.01
C ALA A 7 13.58 -18.88 2.97
N SER A 8 13.95 -18.52 1.74
CA SER A 8 14.04 -19.44 0.60
C SER A 8 14.95 -20.65 0.85
N GLY A 9 16.00 -20.48 1.66
CA GLY A 9 16.88 -21.59 2.07
C GLY A 9 16.24 -22.60 3.03
N LEU A 10 15.11 -22.26 3.66
CA LEU A 10 14.34 -23.13 4.56
C LEU A 10 13.03 -23.61 3.92
N ASP A 11 12.71 -23.12 2.72
CA ASP A 11 11.47 -23.43 2.01
C ASP A 11 11.54 -24.79 1.31
N THR A 12 11.13 -25.84 2.01
CA THR A 12 11.10 -27.21 1.46
C THR A 12 9.91 -27.48 0.53
N ILE A 13 8.89 -26.62 0.53
CA ILE A 13 7.67 -26.77 -0.28
C ILE A 13 7.83 -26.09 -1.63
N GLY A 14 8.49 -24.93 -1.66
CA GLY A 14 8.71 -24.13 -2.86
C GLY A 14 7.48 -23.30 -3.25
N PRO A 15 7.67 -22.21 -4.02
CA PRO A 15 6.62 -21.21 -4.28
C PRO A 15 5.44 -21.73 -5.10
N PHE A 16 5.63 -22.81 -5.88
CA PHE A 16 4.62 -23.34 -6.79
C PHE A 16 3.69 -24.39 -6.16
N ASN A 17 4.04 -24.92 -4.99
CA ASN A 17 3.29 -25.97 -4.29
C ASN A 17 2.46 -25.43 -3.12
N ARG A 18 2.50 -24.12 -2.87
CA ARG A 18 1.73 -23.48 -1.80
C ARG A 18 0.30 -23.21 -2.24
N LEU A 19 -0.64 -23.47 -1.33
CA LEU A 19 -2.01 -23.01 -1.46
C LEU A 19 -2.11 -21.53 -1.11
N SER A 20 -3.04 -20.83 -1.74
CA SER A 20 -3.44 -19.47 -1.36
C SER A 20 -4.93 -19.41 -1.08
N ALA A 21 -5.40 -18.38 -0.38
CA ALA A 21 -6.82 -18.16 -0.16
C ALA A 21 -7.61 -18.13 -1.48
N SER A 22 -7.06 -17.44 -2.49
CA SER A 22 -7.63 -17.39 -3.84
C SER A 22 -7.70 -18.78 -4.48
N GLN A 23 -6.68 -19.63 -4.33
CA GLN A 23 -6.72 -21.01 -4.83
C GLN A 23 -7.79 -21.86 -4.13
N VAL A 24 -7.92 -21.73 -2.81
CA VAL A 24 -8.95 -22.44 -2.04
C VAL A 24 -10.35 -21.99 -2.47
N ASN A 25 -10.55 -20.68 -2.66
CA ASN A 25 -11.80 -20.12 -3.16
C ASN A 25 -12.11 -20.62 -4.58
N SER A 26 -11.13 -20.61 -5.49
CA SER A 26 -11.31 -21.16 -6.85
C SER A 26 -11.65 -22.65 -6.82
N PHE A 27 -11.01 -23.45 -5.97
CA PHE A 27 -11.31 -24.87 -5.83
C PHE A 27 -12.75 -25.08 -5.35
N ARG A 28 -13.15 -24.38 -4.28
CA ARG A 28 -14.51 -24.44 -3.73
C ARG A 28 -15.58 -23.97 -4.72
N ALA A 29 -15.26 -22.96 -5.54
CA ALA A 29 -16.20 -22.43 -6.54
C ALA A 29 -16.32 -23.36 -7.76
N CYS A 30 -15.20 -23.89 -8.26
CA CYS A 30 -15.17 -24.80 -9.40
C CYS A 30 -13.87 -25.61 -9.43
N GLU A 31 -13.92 -26.84 -8.90
CA GLU A 31 -12.78 -27.76 -8.83
C GLU A 31 -12.16 -28.04 -10.22
N ARG A 32 -13.01 -28.14 -11.25
CA ARG A 32 -12.58 -28.39 -12.64
C ARG A 32 -11.78 -27.21 -13.21
N LEU A 33 -12.23 -25.98 -12.96
CA LEU A 33 -11.47 -24.78 -13.37
C LEU A 33 -10.13 -24.72 -12.64
N TRP A 34 -10.14 -24.95 -11.32
CA TRP A 34 -8.93 -25.02 -10.53
C TRP A 34 -7.95 -26.07 -11.06
N PHE A 35 -8.43 -27.27 -11.40
CA PHE A 35 -7.60 -28.34 -11.96
C PHE A 35 -6.96 -27.90 -13.29
N TYR A 36 -7.73 -27.26 -14.18
CA TYR A 36 -7.23 -26.76 -15.44
C TYR A 36 -6.16 -25.68 -15.29
N GLU A 37 -6.35 -24.72 -14.39
CA GLU A 37 -5.40 -23.63 -14.21
C GLU A 37 -4.18 -24.03 -13.36
N LYS A 38 -4.37 -24.82 -12.31
CA LYS A 38 -3.33 -25.08 -11.29
C LYS A 38 -2.61 -26.40 -11.50
N VAL A 39 -3.29 -27.42 -12.02
CA VAL A 39 -2.67 -28.73 -12.34
C VAL A 39 -2.22 -28.77 -13.80
N LEU A 40 -3.12 -28.52 -14.75
CA LEU A 40 -2.77 -28.55 -16.18
C LEU A 40 -2.07 -27.27 -16.68
N LYS A 41 -2.00 -26.23 -15.85
CA LYS A 41 -1.36 -24.93 -16.16
C LYS A 41 -1.93 -24.22 -17.40
N LEU A 42 -3.20 -24.45 -17.72
CA LEU A 42 -3.88 -23.72 -18.78
C LEU A 42 -3.98 -22.23 -18.42
N LYS A 43 -3.58 -21.39 -19.36
CA LYS A 43 -3.47 -19.94 -19.17
C LYS A 43 -4.73 -19.25 -19.69
N ILE A 44 -5.45 -18.56 -18.81
CA ILE A 44 -6.65 -17.78 -19.19
C ILE A 44 -6.30 -16.51 -19.97
N LYS A 45 -7.24 -15.97 -20.75
CA LYS A 45 -7.06 -14.70 -21.45
C LYS A 45 -6.81 -13.55 -20.46
N GLN A 46 -6.03 -12.56 -20.88
CA GLN A 46 -5.73 -11.36 -20.10
C GLN A 46 -6.71 -10.25 -20.51
N ILE A 47 -7.72 -9.99 -19.68
CA ILE A 47 -8.76 -8.98 -19.91
C ILE A 47 -8.50 -7.70 -19.09
N PRO A 48 -8.91 -6.51 -19.57
CA PRO A 48 -8.61 -5.22 -18.93
C PRO A 48 -8.95 -5.16 -17.44
N VAL A 49 -10.09 -5.72 -17.01
CA VAL A 49 -10.52 -5.68 -15.60
C VAL A 49 -9.50 -6.29 -14.61
N LEU A 50 -8.69 -7.26 -15.04
CA LEU A 50 -7.63 -7.84 -14.20
C LEU A 50 -6.48 -6.84 -13.93
N TYR A 51 -6.31 -5.86 -14.80
CA TYR A 51 -5.31 -4.81 -14.71
C TYR A 51 -5.86 -3.59 -13.96
N VAL A 52 -7.17 -3.32 -14.09
CA VAL A 52 -7.87 -2.26 -13.35
C VAL A 52 -7.70 -2.43 -11.84
N GLY A 53 -7.92 -3.64 -11.30
CA GLY A 53 -7.76 -3.87 -9.86
C GLY A 53 -6.35 -3.53 -9.34
N ARG A 54 -5.32 -3.85 -10.12
CA ARG A 54 -3.92 -3.50 -9.80
C ARG A 54 -3.67 -2.00 -9.88
N ALA A 55 -4.24 -1.33 -10.89
CA ALA A 55 -4.10 0.11 -11.05
C ALA A 55 -4.77 0.88 -9.90
N VAL A 56 -5.96 0.44 -9.48
CA VAL A 56 -6.71 1.02 -8.35
C VAL A 56 -5.93 0.84 -7.04
N GLU A 57 -5.47 -0.38 -6.74
CA GLU A 57 -4.64 -0.65 -5.57
C GLU A 57 -3.37 0.21 -5.56
N ASN A 58 -2.67 0.28 -6.69
CA ASN A 58 -1.44 1.06 -6.82
C ASN A 58 -1.69 2.55 -6.54
N ALA A 59 -2.77 3.10 -7.10
CA ALA A 59 -3.16 4.48 -6.88
C ALA A 59 -3.47 4.76 -5.41
N ILE A 60 -4.22 3.86 -4.74
CA ILE A 60 -4.51 3.98 -3.32
C ILE A 60 -3.22 3.92 -2.49
N CYS A 61 -2.38 2.91 -2.70
CA CYS A 61 -1.12 2.75 -1.96
C CYS A 61 -0.19 3.96 -2.13
N ARG A 62 -0.09 4.52 -3.34
CA ARG A 62 0.69 5.74 -3.59
C ARG A 62 0.12 6.96 -2.88
N THR A 63 -1.21 7.13 -2.84
CA THR A 63 -1.83 8.21 -2.05
C THR A 63 -1.62 7.99 -0.56
N LEU A 64 -1.81 6.76 -0.05
CA LEU A 64 -1.60 6.44 1.36
C LEU A 64 -0.13 6.59 1.78
N LYS A 65 0.82 6.46 0.83
CA LYS A 65 2.25 6.73 1.04
C LYS A 65 2.54 8.22 1.23
N GLU A 66 1.66 9.11 0.80
CA GLU A 66 1.89 10.54 0.84
C GLU A 66 1.38 11.18 2.13
N SER A 67 1.84 12.40 2.41
CA SER A 67 1.43 13.16 3.58
C SER A 67 1.07 14.59 3.17
N PRO A 68 -0.07 15.14 3.65
CA PRO A 68 -0.36 16.55 3.47
C PRO A 68 0.62 17.46 4.25
N LYS A 69 1.40 16.89 5.18
CA LYS A 69 2.50 17.59 5.86
C LYS A 69 3.76 17.72 5.00
N LEU A 70 3.89 16.92 3.94
CA LEU A 70 5.05 16.92 3.04
C LEU A 70 4.72 17.51 1.66
N LEU A 71 3.47 17.37 1.22
CA LEU A 71 3.10 17.58 -0.17
C LEU A 71 1.81 18.39 -0.29
N LEU A 72 1.83 19.37 -1.19
CA LEU A 72 0.60 20.00 -1.67
C LEU A 72 -0.19 19.01 -2.53
N ALA A 73 -1.51 19.22 -2.60
CA ALA A 73 -2.41 18.38 -3.41
C ALA A 73 -1.97 18.29 -4.89
N SER A 74 -1.40 19.37 -5.43
CA SER A 74 -0.93 19.48 -6.82
C SER A 74 0.55 19.11 -7.03
N ALA A 75 1.28 18.68 -5.99
CA ALA A 75 2.69 18.31 -6.16
C ALA A 75 2.85 17.12 -7.12
N SER A 76 4.04 16.96 -7.72
CA SER A 76 4.31 15.82 -8.59
C SER A 76 4.16 14.49 -7.85
N GLU A 77 3.65 13.48 -8.56
CA GLU A 77 3.63 12.06 -8.19
C GLU A 77 5.03 11.52 -7.84
N HIS A 78 6.08 12.11 -8.41
CA HIS A 78 7.46 11.65 -8.22
C HIS A 78 8.13 12.19 -6.95
N THR A 79 7.42 12.98 -6.15
CA THR A 79 8.05 13.69 -5.03
C THR A 79 8.53 12.75 -3.92
N LEU A 80 7.83 11.63 -3.71
CA LEU A 80 8.26 10.53 -2.82
C LEU A 80 8.70 9.27 -3.58
N ALA A 81 8.98 9.39 -4.87
CA ALA A 81 9.50 8.30 -5.70
C ALA A 81 11.00 8.08 -5.47
N ASN A 82 11.56 7.07 -6.13
CA ASN A 82 13.00 6.77 -6.11
C ASN A 82 13.55 6.55 -4.70
N ILE A 83 12.89 5.68 -3.94
CA ILE A 83 13.41 5.28 -2.63
C ILE A 83 14.73 4.50 -2.79
N PRO A 84 15.61 4.51 -1.78
CA PRO A 84 16.79 3.65 -1.79
C PRO A 84 16.39 2.16 -1.80
N LEU A 85 16.92 1.40 -2.75
CA LEU A 85 16.71 -0.05 -2.85
C LEU A 85 18.02 -0.81 -2.57
N ALA A 86 17.89 -2.00 -1.98
CA ALA A 86 18.96 -2.98 -1.87
C ALA A 86 19.14 -3.74 -3.21
N GLU A 87 20.20 -4.55 -3.31
CA GLU A 87 20.52 -5.32 -4.52
C GLU A 87 19.40 -6.29 -4.94
N ASP A 88 18.61 -6.77 -3.98
CA ASP A 88 17.47 -7.65 -4.20
C ASP A 88 16.18 -6.91 -4.59
N GLY A 89 16.27 -5.58 -4.81
CA GLY A 89 15.15 -4.72 -5.22
C GLY A 89 14.20 -4.32 -4.09
N LYS A 90 14.52 -4.66 -2.84
CA LYS A 90 13.73 -4.30 -1.66
C LYS A 90 14.08 -2.91 -1.13
N PRO A 91 13.19 -2.26 -0.35
CA PRO A 91 13.54 -1.00 0.30
C PRO A 91 14.74 -1.16 1.24
N SER A 92 15.76 -0.32 1.06
CA SER A 92 17.04 -0.47 1.77
C SER A 92 16.91 -0.26 3.27
N ARG A 93 17.54 -1.14 4.05
CA ARG A 93 17.69 -1.00 5.51
C ARG A 93 19.01 -0.35 5.93
N ASP A 94 19.81 0.11 4.97
CA ASP A 94 21.04 0.84 5.24
C ASP A 94 20.71 2.24 5.79
N ASP A 95 21.16 2.51 7.02
CA ASP A 95 20.93 3.76 7.73
C ASP A 95 21.67 4.96 7.10
N HIS A 96 22.62 4.73 6.19
CA HIS A 96 23.33 5.79 5.46
C HIS A 96 22.58 6.29 4.22
N GLN A 97 21.53 5.59 3.79
CA GLN A 97 20.74 5.97 2.61
C GLN A 97 19.78 7.11 2.94
N ILE A 98 19.73 8.11 2.07
CA ILE A 98 18.84 9.26 2.24
C ILE A 98 17.52 9.00 1.52
N TRP A 99 16.47 8.84 2.30
CA TRP A 99 15.11 8.64 1.83
C TRP A 99 14.46 9.96 1.35
N PRO A 100 13.51 9.91 0.39
CA PRO A 100 12.97 11.11 -0.24
C PRO A 100 12.24 12.04 0.75
N ALA A 101 11.45 11.51 1.69
CA ALA A 101 10.74 12.35 2.67
C ALA A 101 11.70 13.11 3.59
N SER A 102 12.88 12.55 3.88
CA SER A 102 13.91 13.20 4.70
C SER A 102 14.53 14.45 4.05
N ARG A 103 14.31 14.66 2.74
CA ARG A 103 14.81 15.82 1.99
C ARG A 103 13.78 16.95 1.90
N ILE A 104 12.56 16.71 2.37
CA ILE A 104 11.44 17.63 2.26
C ILE A 104 11.25 18.36 3.59
N ILE A 105 11.14 19.69 3.52
CA ILE A 105 10.80 20.50 4.68
C ILE A 105 9.29 20.36 4.93
N PRO A 106 8.85 19.93 6.13
CA PRO A 106 7.44 19.84 6.45
C PRO A 106 6.71 21.19 6.30
N ILE A 107 5.53 21.14 5.70
CA ILE A 107 4.62 22.27 5.56
C ILE A 107 4.18 22.76 6.96
N SER A 108 4.08 24.07 7.14
CA SER A 108 3.65 24.67 8.42
C SER A 108 2.30 24.14 8.90
N ASP A 109 2.11 23.98 10.21
CA ASP A 109 0.83 23.57 10.83
C ASP A 109 -0.35 24.50 10.46
N SER A 110 -0.05 25.75 10.10
CA SER A 110 -1.07 26.71 9.65
C SER A 110 -1.63 26.43 8.26
N GLN A 111 -0.93 25.63 7.44
CA GLN A 111 -1.22 25.41 6.02
C GLN A 111 -1.62 23.96 5.70
N VAL A 112 -1.62 23.07 6.69
CA VAL A 112 -2.07 21.69 6.53
C VAL A 112 -3.58 21.55 6.80
N PRO A 113 -4.23 20.49 6.28
CA PRO A 113 -5.60 20.16 6.60
C PRO A 113 -5.87 20.08 8.10
N LYS A 114 -6.99 20.65 8.52
CA LYS A 114 -7.47 20.67 9.91
C LYS A 114 -8.69 19.80 10.14
N THR A 115 -9.34 19.36 9.07
CA THR A 115 -10.54 18.51 9.11
C THR A 115 -10.38 17.26 8.25
N ILE A 116 -11.18 16.23 8.55
CA ILE A 116 -11.23 15.01 7.75
C ILE A 116 -11.63 15.32 6.30
N GLU A 117 -12.53 16.29 6.10
CA GLU A 117 -12.97 16.69 4.77
C GLU A 117 -11.86 17.39 3.97
N GLU A 118 -11.05 18.22 4.62
CA GLU A 118 -9.88 18.82 3.97
C GLU A 118 -8.83 17.77 3.58
N ILE A 119 -8.58 16.77 4.44
CA ILE A 119 -7.72 15.63 4.08
C ILE A 119 -8.32 14.86 2.91
N LYS A 120 -9.63 14.61 2.93
CA LYS A 120 -10.32 13.89 1.85
C LYS A 120 -10.15 14.63 0.53
N GLN A 121 -10.36 15.94 0.49
CA GLN A 121 -10.19 16.74 -0.73
C GLN A 121 -8.73 16.71 -1.24
N TRP A 122 -7.77 16.82 -0.33
CA TRP A 122 -6.35 16.65 -0.67
C TRP A 122 -6.08 15.26 -1.26
N ALA A 123 -6.53 14.20 -0.60
CA ALA A 123 -6.29 12.81 -0.99
C ALA A 123 -6.99 12.46 -2.32
N ILE A 124 -8.20 12.95 -2.57
CA ILE A 124 -8.90 12.78 -3.86
C ILE A 124 -8.10 13.40 -5.01
N THR A 125 -7.50 14.58 -4.76
CA THR A 125 -6.64 15.22 -5.77
C THR A 125 -5.40 14.37 -6.06
N ARG A 126 -4.75 13.82 -5.02
CA ARG A 126 -3.61 12.89 -5.17
C ARG A 126 -4.02 11.61 -5.90
N LEU A 127 -5.15 11.01 -5.52
CA LEU A 127 -5.68 9.79 -6.15
C LEU A 127 -5.90 9.98 -7.64
N SER A 128 -6.45 11.11 -8.07
CA SER A 128 -6.68 11.39 -9.49
C SER A 128 -5.38 11.34 -10.30
N ILE A 129 -4.30 11.93 -9.76
CA ILE A 129 -2.96 11.92 -10.37
C ILE A 129 -2.45 10.48 -10.47
N HIS A 130 -2.43 9.75 -9.36
CA HIS A 130 -1.88 8.39 -9.33
C HIS A 130 -2.70 7.40 -10.13
N LEU A 131 -4.03 7.51 -10.12
CA LEU A 131 -4.93 6.64 -10.86
C LEU A 131 -4.73 6.80 -12.36
N LYS A 132 -4.62 8.04 -12.84
CA LYS A 132 -4.36 8.31 -14.26
C LYS A 132 -3.10 7.59 -14.72
N ASN A 133 -1.99 7.81 -14.01
CA ASN A 133 -0.70 7.19 -14.34
C ASN A 133 -0.76 5.65 -14.22
N SER A 134 -1.40 5.14 -13.16
CA SER A 134 -1.55 3.70 -12.93
C SER A 134 -2.37 3.02 -14.03
N LEU A 135 -3.43 3.65 -14.52
CA LEU A 135 -4.23 3.14 -15.63
C LEU A 135 -3.47 3.18 -16.96
N GLU A 136 -2.68 4.22 -17.21
CA GLU A 136 -1.82 4.29 -18.39
C GLU A 136 -0.77 3.16 -18.41
N ASP A 137 -0.15 2.88 -17.27
CA ASP A 137 0.84 1.80 -17.16
C ASP A 137 0.19 0.42 -17.22
N ALA A 138 -0.99 0.27 -16.61
CA ALA A 138 -1.80 -0.94 -16.71
C ALA A 138 -2.24 -1.23 -18.15
N ASN A 139 -2.57 -0.19 -18.93
CA ASN A 139 -2.88 -0.31 -20.36
C ASN A 139 -1.67 -0.79 -21.14
N LYS A 140 -0.50 -0.15 -20.94
CA LYS A 140 0.76 -0.58 -21.57
C LYS A 140 1.07 -2.02 -21.24
N ASP A 141 0.86 -2.44 -19.98
CA ASP A 141 1.09 -3.82 -19.54
C ASP A 141 0.12 -4.82 -20.20
N TRP A 142 -1.16 -4.50 -20.26
CA TRP A 142 -2.14 -5.32 -20.95
C TRP A 142 -1.86 -5.43 -22.45
N ALA A 143 -1.51 -4.31 -23.10
CA ALA A 143 -1.30 -4.25 -24.55
C ALA A 143 -0.13 -5.10 -25.05
N ARG A 144 0.89 -5.33 -24.19
CA ARG A 144 2.06 -6.19 -24.47
C ARG A 144 1.82 -7.68 -24.21
N GLN A 145 0.71 -8.07 -23.59
CA GLN A 145 0.43 -9.49 -23.33
C GLN A 145 0.06 -10.23 -24.61
N GLU A 146 0.74 -11.36 -24.88
CA GLU A 146 0.39 -12.26 -25.99
C GLU A 146 -1.03 -12.80 -25.89
N ARG A 147 -1.53 -13.00 -24.67
CA ARG A 147 -2.88 -13.53 -24.37
C ARG A 147 -3.91 -12.42 -24.15
N LYS A 148 -3.66 -11.18 -24.57
CA LYS A 148 -4.62 -10.09 -24.40
C LYS A 148 -5.94 -10.38 -25.09
N SER A 149 -7.03 -9.96 -24.47
CA SER A 149 -8.39 -10.08 -24.96
C SER A 149 -9.23 -8.96 -24.37
N GLY A 150 -10.39 -8.68 -24.98
CA GLY A 150 -11.24 -7.56 -24.59
C GLY A 150 -10.76 -6.23 -25.20
N ASP A 151 -11.39 -5.14 -24.81
CA ASP A 151 -11.07 -3.79 -25.27
C ASP A 151 -10.78 -2.88 -24.09
N TRP A 152 -9.61 -2.23 -24.08
CA TRP A 152 -9.25 -1.27 -23.03
C TRP A 152 -10.14 -0.02 -23.06
N SER A 153 -10.76 0.29 -24.20
CA SER A 153 -11.66 1.44 -24.31
C SER A 153 -12.89 1.34 -23.38
N GLU A 154 -13.22 0.13 -22.92
CA GLU A 154 -14.29 -0.13 -21.96
C GLU A 154 -13.91 0.24 -20.52
N VAL A 155 -12.64 0.52 -20.23
CA VAL A 155 -12.16 0.93 -18.90
C VAL A 155 -12.55 2.38 -18.64
N SER A 156 -13.51 2.59 -17.73
CA SER A 156 -13.93 3.93 -17.31
C SER A 156 -13.04 4.46 -16.19
N PHE A 157 -12.46 5.65 -16.40
CA PHE A 157 -11.72 6.37 -15.37
C PHE A 157 -12.61 6.68 -14.16
N ASP A 158 -13.84 7.16 -14.38
CA ASP A 158 -14.75 7.56 -13.31
C ASP A 158 -15.14 6.36 -12.42
N TYR A 159 -15.36 5.19 -13.03
CA TYR A 159 -15.64 3.97 -12.28
C TYR A 159 -14.43 3.56 -11.42
N CYS A 160 -13.21 3.61 -11.99
CA CYS A 160 -11.99 3.31 -11.24
C CYS A 160 -11.77 4.34 -10.11
N MET A 161 -12.13 5.60 -10.35
CA MET A 161 -12.03 6.67 -9.36
C MET A 161 -13.01 6.45 -8.20
N GLU A 162 -14.23 5.96 -8.47
CA GLU A 162 -15.18 5.57 -7.45
C GLU A 162 -14.64 4.43 -6.57
N MET A 163 -14.00 3.41 -7.17
CA MET A 163 -13.30 2.35 -6.42
C MET A 163 -12.21 2.93 -5.51
N CYS A 164 -11.37 3.83 -6.04
CA CYS A 164 -10.34 4.53 -5.26
C CYS A 164 -10.93 5.33 -4.10
N ILE A 165 -12.02 6.06 -4.33
CA ILE A 165 -12.71 6.85 -3.29
C ILE A 165 -13.29 5.94 -2.21
N ASN A 166 -13.82 4.77 -2.56
CA ASN A 166 -14.30 3.79 -1.59
C ASN A 166 -13.16 3.26 -0.71
N GLY A 167 -12.01 2.93 -1.31
CA GLY A 167 -10.79 2.56 -0.55
C GLY A 167 -10.28 3.70 0.35
N LEU A 168 -10.30 4.94 -0.15
CA LEU A 168 -9.95 6.11 0.65
C LEU A 168 -10.91 6.32 1.83
N ASN A 169 -12.22 6.18 1.62
CA ASN A 169 -13.22 6.31 2.69
C ASN A 169 -13.00 5.27 3.80
N LEU A 170 -12.58 4.05 3.45
CA LEU A 170 -12.18 3.04 4.44
C LEU A 170 -11.00 3.53 5.29
N HIS A 171 -9.98 4.13 4.67
CA HIS A 171 -8.86 4.69 5.41
C HIS A 171 -9.28 5.91 6.25
N LEU A 172 -10.10 6.83 5.72
CA LEU A 172 -10.57 8.00 6.45
C LEU A 172 -11.40 7.62 7.69
N ALA A 173 -12.13 6.51 7.65
CA ALA A 173 -12.79 5.95 8.83
C ALA A 173 -11.79 5.50 9.91
N GLU A 174 -10.63 4.95 9.50
CA GLU A 174 -9.52 4.63 10.42
C GLU A 174 -8.87 5.91 10.98
N VAL A 175 -8.69 6.94 10.16
CA VAL A 175 -8.16 8.26 10.60
C VAL A 175 -9.09 8.91 11.61
N GLU A 176 -10.40 8.93 11.34
CA GLU A 176 -11.38 9.48 12.27
C GLU A 176 -11.43 8.69 13.59
N ARG A 177 -11.32 7.36 13.53
CA ARG A 177 -11.22 6.54 14.74
C ARG A 177 -9.93 6.83 15.51
N CYS A 178 -8.81 6.99 14.82
CA CYS A 178 -7.53 7.37 15.43
C CYS A 178 -7.65 8.70 16.16
N LEU A 179 -8.19 9.72 15.50
CA LEU A 179 -8.39 11.04 16.09
C LEU A 179 -9.22 10.99 17.39
N LYS A 180 -10.24 10.12 17.45
CA LYS A 180 -11.15 10.02 18.61
C LYS A 180 -10.64 9.12 19.74
N THR A 181 -9.80 8.13 19.44
CA THR A 181 -9.53 7.02 20.37
C THR A 181 -8.05 6.74 20.61
N ILE A 182 -7.15 7.49 19.98
CA ILE A 182 -5.72 7.34 20.25
C ILE A 182 -5.45 7.58 21.73
N THR A 183 -4.52 6.79 22.27
CA THR A 183 -4.07 6.95 23.65
C THR A 183 -2.78 7.77 23.66
N GLU A 184 -2.58 8.55 24.72
CA GLU A 184 -1.36 9.36 24.91
C GLU A 184 -0.06 8.52 24.78
N PRO A 185 0.04 7.30 25.33
CA PRO A 185 1.23 6.47 25.14
C PRO A 185 1.52 6.14 23.66
N VAL A 186 0.50 5.83 22.86
CA VAL A 186 0.67 5.51 21.43
C VAL A 186 1.08 6.76 20.66
N LEU A 187 0.45 7.90 20.96
CA LEU A 187 0.77 9.18 20.33
C LEU A 187 2.22 9.60 20.61
N GLU A 188 2.63 9.59 21.88
CA GLU A 188 3.98 9.99 22.26
C GLU A 188 5.04 9.00 21.77
N GLN A 189 4.72 7.70 21.71
CA GLN A 189 5.60 6.73 21.07
C GLN A 189 5.82 7.06 19.59
N TRP A 190 4.77 7.33 18.83
CA TRP A 190 4.91 7.73 17.42
C TRP A 190 5.68 9.06 17.29
N ARG A 191 5.34 10.08 18.09
CA ARG A 191 6.01 11.38 18.09
C ARG A 191 7.49 11.28 18.45
N SER A 192 7.90 10.29 19.25
CA SER A 192 9.32 10.06 19.57
C SER A 192 10.16 9.57 18.38
N GLY A 193 9.52 9.27 17.24
CA GLY A 193 10.18 8.70 16.06
C GLY A 193 10.31 7.18 16.10
N ALA A 194 9.65 6.51 17.06
CA ALA A 194 9.63 5.05 17.12
C ALA A 194 8.94 4.47 15.87
N ARG A 195 9.53 3.42 15.31
CA ARG A 195 9.02 2.74 14.13
C ARG A 195 8.97 1.24 14.34
N ASP A 196 7.98 0.61 13.74
CA ASP A 196 7.88 -0.83 13.66
C ASP A 196 9.05 -1.45 12.87
N TYR A 197 9.28 -2.76 13.08
CA TYR A 197 10.30 -3.50 12.32
C TYR A 197 10.10 -3.44 10.79
N TRP A 198 8.84 -3.44 10.34
CA TRP A 198 8.50 -2.90 9.01
C TRP A 198 7.55 -1.73 9.20
N PRO A 199 7.98 -0.49 9.01
CA PRO A 199 7.09 0.64 9.10
C PRO A 199 6.18 0.73 7.87
N ALA A 200 5.04 1.41 8.01
CA ALA A 200 4.22 1.75 6.85
C ALA A 200 5.02 2.62 5.86
N PRO A 201 4.86 2.43 4.54
CA PRO A 201 5.52 3.29 3.56
C PRO A 201 5.06 4.76 3.71
N ASP A 202 6.00 5.65 3.98
CA ASP A 202 5.77 7.10 4.11
C ASP A 202 6.89 7.95 3.49
N GLY A 203 7.80 7.29 2.77
CA GLY A 203 8.97 7.92 2.16
C GLY A 203 10.10 8.22 3.15
N PHE A 204 9.99 7.86 4.43
CA PHE A 204 11.10 7.84 5.39
C PHE A 204 11.73 6.44 5.47
N GLY A 205 12.94 6.38 6.03
CA GLY A 205 13.64 5.12 6.27
C GLY A 205 13.07 4.30 7.42
N TYR A 206 13.68 3.13 7.65
CA TYR A 206 13.29 2.20 8.71
C TYR A 206 13.54 2.74 10.13
N LYS A 207 14.41 3.74 10.25
CA LYS A 207 14.73 4.42 11.51
C LYS A 207 14.62 5.92 11.33
N LEU A 208 14.19 6.58 12.40
CA LEU A 208 14.24 8.03 12.53
C LEU A 208 15.12 8.38 13.73
N THR A 209 15.86 9.47 13.61
CA THR A 209 16.68 9.98 14.71
C THR A 209 15.93 11.11 15.39
N GLY A 210 15.54 10.87 16.65
CA GLY A 210 14.80 11.83 17.44
C GLY A 210 13.32 11.93 17.05
N ARG A 211 12.71 13.07 17.39
CA ARG A 211 11.27 13.31 17.22
C ARG A 211 10.84 13.13 15.76
N HIS A 212 9.66 12.55 15.56
CA HIS A 212 9.08 12.34 14.24
C HIS A 212 8.95 13.69 13.49
N PRO A 213 9.51 13.83 12.26
CA PRO A 213 9.52 15.11 11.53
C PRO A 213 8.14 15.69 11.25
N LEU A 214 7.11 14.84 11.18
CA LEU A 214 5.72 15.23 10.90
C LEU A 214 4.88 15.45 12.17
N SER A 215 5.48 15.33 13.36
CA SER A 215 4.74 15.51 14.62
C SER A 215 4.41 16.98 14.88
N ALA A 216 3.24 17.19 15.48
CA ALA A 216 2.80 18.49 15.97
C ALA A 216 2.93 18.54 17.50
N HIS A 217 2.65 19.71 18.09
CA HIS A 217 2.59 19.89 19.54
C HIS A 217 1.14 19.95 20.03
N GLY A 218 0.90 19.50 21.26
CA GLY A 218 -0.42 19.56 21.89
C GLY A 218 -1.28 18.35 21.55
N GLU A 219 -2.59 18.59 21.41
CA GLU A 219 -3.55 17.54 21.03
C GLU A 219 -3.22 16.94 19.66
N ILE A 220 -3.69 15.71 19.43
CA ILE A 220 -3.51 15.05 18.13
C ILE A 220 -4.16 15.88 17.02
N THR A 221 -3.41 16.14 15.96
CA THR A 221 -3.95 16.76 14.75
C THR A 221 -4.53 15.72 13.79
N VAL A 222 -5.43 16.14 12.89
CA VAL A 222 -5.96 15.25 11.85
C VAL A 222 -4.84 14.73 10.92
N THR A 223 -3.77 15.51 10.73
CA THR A 223 -2.61 15.10 9.93
C THR A 223 -1.78 14.03 10.67
N GLU A 224 -1.57 14.16 11.98
CA GLU A 224 -0.97 13.09 12.78
C GLU A 224 -1.84 11.82 12.75
N ALA A 225 -3.17 11.96 12.82
CA ALA A 225 -4.07 10.81 12.71
C ALA A 225 -3.97 10.10 11.35
N TRP A 226 -3.77 10.83 10.24
CA TRP A 226 -3.51 10.25 8.92
C TRP A 226 -2.20 9.43 8.91
N GLU A 227 -1.13 9.98 9.49
CA GLU A 227 0.16 9.27 9.58
C GLU A 227 0.10 8.04 10.48
N ILE A 228 -0.52 8.16 11.66
CA ILE A 228 -0.58 7.08 12.65
C ILE A 228 -1.50 5.97 12.19
N ALA A 229 -2.66 6.30 11.60
CA ALA A 229 -3.60 5.31 11.12
C ALA A 229 -3.16 4.64 9.80
N ARG A 230 -2.09 5.13 9.17
CA ARG A 230 -1.58 4.61 7.90
C ARG A 230 -1.33 3.10 7.99
N PRO A 231 -1.94 2.29 7.12
CA PRO A 231 -1.68 0.87 7.11
C PRO A 231 -0.27 0.60 6.57
N TRP A 232 0.29 -0.54 6.95
CA TRP A 232 1.39 -1.11 6.19
C TRP A 232 0.86 -1.70 4.87
N PHE A 233 1.61 -1.52 3.79
CA PHE A 233 1.40 -2.11 2.46
C PHE A 233 2.75 -2.27 1.78
N VAL A 234 2.81 -3.00 0.66
CA VAL A 234 4.04 -3.17 -0.13
C VAL A 234 4.42 -1.83 -0.75
N GLU A 235 5.69 -1.43 -0.60
CA GLU A 235 6.19 -0.16 -1.11
C GLU A 235 6.02 -0.06 -2.64
N PRO A 236 5.23 0.89 -3.18
CA PRO A 236 4.91 0.94 -4.62
C PRO A 236 6.12 1.10 -5.55
N GLU A 237 7.24 1.58 -5.03
CA GLU A 237 8.50 1.79 -5.78
C GLU A 237 9.48 0.60 -5.69
N SER A 238 9.16 -0.41 -4.88
CA SER A 238 10.00 -1.59 -4.73
C SER A 238 9.76 -2.55 -5.90
N GLY A 239 10.84 -2.99 -6.57
CA GLY A 239 10.76 -3.59 -7.92
C GLY A 239 9.84 -4.82 -8.03
N GLN A 240 10.37 -6.01 -7.79
CA GLN A 240 9.58 -7.26 -7.69
C GLN A 240 9.29 -7.65 -6.24
N PHE A 241 9.38 -6.68 -5.33
CA PHE A 241 9.19 -6.94 -3.91
C PHE A 241 7.72 -7.27 -3.66
N SER A 242 7.50 -8.41 -3.05
CA SER A 242 6.22 -8.82 -2.50
C SER A 242 6.47 -9.35 -1.10
N MET A 243 5.54 -9.09 -0.20
CA MET A 243 5.59 -9.60 1.16
C MET A 243 4.35 -10.44 1.42
N ASN A 244 4.60 -11.73 1.63
CA ASN A 244 3.55 -12.70 1.89
C ASN A 244 3.53 -13.06 3.38
N ALA A 245 2.35 -13.37 3.90
CA ALA A 245 2.25 -14.22 5.06
C ALA A 245 2.40 -15.66 4.60
N VAL A 246 3.39 -16.36 5.16
CA VAL A 246 3.63 -17.77 4.87
C VAL A 246 3.44 -18.57 6.16
N HIS A 247 2.64 -19.63 6.08
CA HIS A 247 2.46 -20.54 7.20
C HIS A 247 3.83 -21.10 7.62
N PRO A 248 4.11 -21.34 8.93
CA PRO A 248 5.41 -21.86 9.37
C PRO A 248 5.86 -23.14 8.65
N ASP A 249 4.91 -24.01 8.32
CA ASP A 249 5.14 -25.24 7.55
C ASP A 249 5.14 -25.04 6.01
N TYR A 250 5.15 -23.79 5.54
CA TYR A 250 5.23 -23.37 4.14
C TYR A 250 4.12 -23.85 3.19
N TRP A 251 3.05 -24.52 3.67
CA TRP A 251 1.97 -25.04 2.81
C TRP A 251 0.96 -23.98 2.34
N PHE A 252 0.91 -22.81 3.00
CA PHE A 252 0.01 -21.71 2.65
C PHE A 252 0.77 -20.40 2.51
N GLN A 253 0.41 -19.61 1.50
CA GLN A 253 0.87 -18.23 1.34
C GLN A 253 -0.28 -17.30 0.94
N GLY A 254 -0.26 -16.07 1.45
CA GLY A 254 -1.17 -15.00 1.05
C GLY A 254 -0.45 -13.66 1.04
N GLU A 255 -0.82 -12.82 0.09
CA GLU A 255 -0.43 -11.41 0.04
C GLU A 255 -1.48 -10.58 0.80
N TYR A 256 -1.05 -9.47 1.40
CA TYR A 256 -1.96 -8.52 2.04
C TYR A 256 -1.84 -7.18 1.34
N ASP A 257 -2.97 -6.61 0.96
CA ASP A 257 -3.01 -5.29 0.36
C ASP A 257 -2.74 -4.23 1.45
N LEU A 258 -3.54 -4.23 2.53
CA LEU A 258 -3.35 -3.32 3.67
C LEU A 258 -3.35 -4.03 5.04
N VAL A 259 -2.47 -3.58 5.94
CA VAL A 259 -2.40 -4.06 7.34
C VAL A 259 -2.46 -2.88 8.32
N TYR A 260 -3.61 -2.69 8.96
CA TYR A 260 -3.79 -1.72 10.05
C TYR A 260 -3.40 -2.34 11.40
N ARG A 261 -2.76 -1.54 12.27
CA ARG A 261 -2.32 -1.98 13.61
C ARG A 261 -2.14 -0.86 14.63
N TRP A 262 -2.56 0.35 14.31
CA TRP A 262 -2.27 1.55 15.10
C TRP A 262 -2.93 1.53 16.48
N ASP A 263 -4.04 0.79 16.65
CA ASP A 263 -4.78 0.63 17.90
C ASP A 263 -4.42 -0.66 18.67
N GLY A 264 -3.30 -1.31 18.30
CA GLY A 264 -2.86 -2.58 18.87
C GLY A 264 -3.62 -3.81 18.35
N ARG A 265 -4.65 -3.65 17.52
CA ARG A 265 -5.34 -4.77 16.85
C ARG A 265 -4.92 -4.84 15.39
N ILE A 266 -4.54 -6.03 14.94
CA ILE A 266 -4.19 -6.26 13.54
C ILE A 266 -5.48 -6.42 12.73
N LYS A 267 -5.67 -5.58 11.71
CA LYS A 267 -6.71 -5.74 10.69
C LYS A 267 -6.06 -5.88 9.32
N ILE A 268 -6.43 -6.93 8.61
CA ILE A 268 -5.94 -7.23 7.27
C ILE A 268 -7.07 -6.95 6.31
N VAL A 269 -6.79 -6.19 5.25
CA VAL A 269 -7.77 -5.81 4.22
C VAL A 269 -7.21 -6.23 2.86
N ASP A 270 -8.00 -6.99 2.12
CA ASP A 270 -7.87 -7.17 0.68
C ASP A 270 -8.71 -6.05 0.05
N ILE A 271 -8.08 -5.13 -0.69
CA ILE A 271 -8.74 -3.89 -1.15
C ILE A 271 -9.38 -4.04 -2.53
N LYS A 272 -9.11 -5.15 -3.22
CA LYS A 272 -9.58 -5.43 -4.58
C LYS A 272 -10.96 -6.08 -4.63
#